data_AF-A0A221MCK8-F1
#
_entry.id   AF-A0A221MCK8-F1
#
_cell.length_a   1.000
_cell.length_b   1.000
_cell.length_c   1.000
_cell.angle_alpha   90.00
_cell.angle_beta   90.00
_cell.angle_gamma   90.00
#
_symmetry.space_group_name_H-M   'P 1'
#
loop_
_entity.id
_entity.type
_entity.pdbx_description
1 polymer ?
#
loop_
_entity_poly.entity_id
_entity_poly.type
_entity_poly.pdbx_seq_one_letter_code
_entity_poly.pdbx_strand_id
1 'polypeptide(L)' 'MEKKFEFSFNNKRVRVWFILVIPFILLSIVLSFLLPRGYHLIPVLIPVIVISTYWIWVLLQRKSRRM' A
#
# COMPACT_ATOMS: atom_id res chain seq x y z
N MET A 1 -20.94 -8.65 21.57
CA MET A 1 -19.72 -7.81 21.65
C MET A 1 -19.27 -7.51 20.23
N GLU A 2 -19.76 -6.42 19.64
CA GLU A 2 -19.32 -5.99 18.32
C GLU A 2 -17.96 -5.32 18.46
N LYS A 3 -16.90 -6.02 18.05
CA LYS A 3 -15.61 -5.39 17.77
C LYS A 3 -15.81 -4.52 16.55
N LYS A 4 -16.38 -3.32 16.73
CA LYS A 4 -16.40 -2.30 15.68
C LYS A 4 -14.95 -2.15 15.24
N PHE A 5 -14.67 -2.54 14.01
CA PHE A 5 -13.41 -2.23 13.36
C PHE A 5 -13.42 -0.71 13.23
N GLU A 6 -12.99 -0.02 14.28
CA GLU A 6 -12.77 1.41 14.22
C GLU A 6 -11.66 1.58 13.19
N PHE A 7 -12.07 1.95 11.98
CA PHE A 7 -11.20 2.46 10.95
C PHE A 7 -10.65 3.80 11.43
N SER A 8 -9.79 3.73 12.45
CA SER A 8 -9.25 4.86 13.15
C SER A 8 -7.90 5.14 12.52
N PHE A 9 -7.83 6.24 11.77
CA PHE A 9 -6.56 6.83 11.32
C PHE A 9 -5.61 7.18 12.49
N ASN A 10 -6.06 7.02 13.74
CA ASN A 10 -5.25 7.10 14.93
C ASN A 10 -4.10 6.06 14.93
N ASN A 11 -4.27 4.91 14.26
CA ASN A 11 -3.16 3.99 14.09
C ASN A 11 -2.22 4.49 12.98
N LYS A 12 -1.04 5.01 13.37
CA LYS A 12 0.04 5.44 12.45
C LYS A 12 0.30 4.45 11.32
N ARG A 13 0.20 3.14 11.59
CA ARG A 13 0.43 2.08 10.60
C ARG A 13 -0.62 2.07 9.48
N VAL A 14 -1.88 2.24 9.85
CA VAL A 14 -3.01 2.32 8.92
C VAL A 14 -2.94 3.63 8.14
N ARG A 15 -2.66 4.74 8.82
CA ARG A 15 -2.51 6.06 8.17
C ARG A 15 -1.40 6.07 7.10
N VAL A 16 -0.22 5.53 7.41
CA VAL A 16 0.88 5.42 6.45
C VAL A 16 0.54 4.47 5.29
N TRP A 17 -0.14 3.36 5.57
CA TRP A 17 -0.59 2.45 4.52
C TRP A 17 -1.55 3.15 3.57
N PHE A 18 -2.55 3.87 4.07
CA PHE A 18 -3.52 4.57 3.25
C PHE A 18 -2.88 5.68 2.42
N ILE A 19 -1.98 6.48 3.01
CA ILE A 19 -1.24 7.54 2.32
C ILE A 19 -0.35 6.96 1.21
N LEU A 20 0.20 5.76 1.36
CA LEU A 20 1.01 5.13 0.33
C LEU A 20 0.17 4.34 -0.69
N VAL A 21 -0.84 3.60 -0.28
CA VAL A 21 -1.55 2.68 -1.16
C VAL A 21 -2.58 3.40 -2.04
N ILE A 22 -3.34 4.35 -1.50
CA ILE A 22 -4.34 5.08 -2.29
C ILE A 22 -3.74 5.78 -3.53
N PRO A 23 -2.69 6.63 -3.41
CA PRO A 23 -2.16 7.33 -4.57
C PRO A 23 -1.53 6.39 -5.59
N PHE A 24 -0.90 5.29 -5.15
CA PHE A 24 -0.31 4.31 -6.07
C PHE A 24 -1.36 3.44 -6.76
N ILE A 25 -2.48 3.12 -6.10
CA ILE A 25 -3.63 2.48 -6.75
C ILE A 25 -4.22 3.41 -7.82
N LEU A 26 -4.45 4.69 -7.47
CA LEU A 26 -4.94 5.70 -8.43
C LEU A 26 -3.99 5.81 -9.63
N LEU A 27 -2.69 5.89 -9.38
CA LEU A 27 -1.67 5.94 -10.42
C LEU A 27 -1.71 4.68 -11.31
N SER A 28 -1.88 3.50 -10.73
CA SER A 28 -1.96 2.23 -11.48
C SER A 28 -3.21 2.15 -12.35
N ILE A 29 -4.34 2.67 -11.86
CA ILE A 29 -5.58 2.77 -12.64
C ILE A 29 -5.34 3.70 -13.84
N VAL A 30 -4.81 4.90 -13.62
CA VAL A 30 -4.51 5.86 -14.70
C VAL A 30 -3.55 5.24 -15.73
N LEU A 31 -2.47 4.59 -15.28
CA LEU A 31 -1.52 3.92 -16.19
C LEU A 31 -2.18 2.78 -16.97
N SER A 32 -3.14 2.06 -16.39
CA SER A 32 -3.85 0.97 -17.08
C SER A 32 -4.69 1.49 -18.25
N PHE A 33 -5.19 2.72 -18.18
CA PHE A 33 -5.93 3.35 -19.29
C PHE A 33 -5.01 3.98 -20.33
N LEU A 34 -3.84 4.50 -19.91
CA LEU A 34 -2.89 5.17 -20.82
C LEU A 34 -1.96 4.20 -21.54
N LEU A 35 -1.61 3.05 -20.94
CA LEU A 35 -0.61 2.17 -21.52
C LEU A 35 -1.20 1.26 -22.61
N PRO A 36 -0.48 1.07 -23.73
CA PRO A 36 -0.83 0.06 -24.72
C PRO A 36 -0.80 -1.35 -24.10
N ARG A 37 -1.60 -2.30 -24.63
CA ARG A 37 -1.74 -3.67 -24.11
C ARG A 37 -0.41 -4.41 -23.86
N GLY A 38 0.63 -4.12 -24.63
CA GLY A 38 1.96 -4.71 -24.45
C GLY A 38 2.66 -4.33 -23.12
N TYR A 39 2.21 -3.27 -22.46
CA TYR A 39 2.80 -2.75 -21.22
C TYR A 39 1.89 -2.87 -20.00
N HIS A 40 0.77 -3.60 -20.09
CA HIS A 40 -0.16 -3.79 -18.96
C HIS A 40 0.49 -4.47 -17.73
N LEU A 41 1.66 -5.09 -17.88
CA LEU A 41 2.46 -5.56 -16.75
C LEU A 41 2.91 -4.43 -15.82
N ILE A 42 3.20 -3.23 -16.35
CA ILE A 42 3.70 -2.10 -15.58
C ILE A 42 2.71 -1.67 -14.47
N PRO A 43 1.43 -1.37 -14.77
CA PRO A 43 0.47 -0.99 -13.74
C PRO A 43 0.15 -2.12 -12.75
N VAL A 44 0.42 -3.39 -13.09
CA VAL A 44 0.28 -4.52 -12.14
C VAL A 44 1.48 -4.62 -11.20
N LEU A 45 2.69 -4.31 -11.68
CA LEU A 45 3.91 -4.38 -10.87
C LEU A 45 4.00 -3.26 -9.83
N ILE A 46 3.47 -2.07 -10.14
CA ILE A 46 3.46 -0.91 -9.22
C ILE A 46 2.83 -1.25 -7.85
N PRO A 47 1.59 -1.75 -7.75
CA PRO A 47 0.97 -2.07 -6.46
C PRO A 47 1.71 -3.21 -5.74
N VAL A 48 2.26 -4.18 -6.46
CA VAL A 48 3.06 -5.27 -5.88
C VAL A 48 4.31 -4.73 -5.18
N ILE A 49 5.03 -3.81 -5.82
CA ILE A 49 6.23 -3.18 -5.25
C ILE A 49 5.86 -2.34 -4.01
N VAL A 50 4.77 -1.58 -4.09
CA VAL A 50 4.30 -0.73 -2.98
C VAL A 50 3.91 -1.57 -1.76
N ILE A 51 3.16 -2.64 -1.97
CA ILE A 51 2.75 -3.57 -0.91
C ILE A 51 3.99 -4.25 -0.29
N SER A 52 4.92 -4.70 -1.13
CA SER A 52 6.15 -5.36 -0.67
C SER A 52 7.01 -4.41 0.17
N THR A 53 7.20 -3.17 -0.30
CA THR A 53 7.95 -2.12 0.41
C THR A 53 7.30 -1.79 1.75
N TYR A 54 5.98 -1.68 1.77
CA TYR A 54 5.23 -1.47 3.02
C TYR A 54 5.43 -2.62 4.00
N TRP A 55 5.35 -3.87 3.54
CA TRP A 55 5.58 -5.04 4.38
C TRP A 55 6.99 -5.08 4.96
N ILE A 56 8.00 -4.78 4.15
CA ILE A 56 9.40 -4.68 4.60
C ILE A 56 9.52 -3.61 5.69
N TRP A 57 8.98 -2.41 5.47
CA TRP A 57 8.99 -1.33 6.46
C TRP A 57 8.28 -1.72 7.77
N VAL A 58 7.15 -2.42 7.65
CA VAL A 58 6.38 -2.94 8.77
C VAL A 58 7.19 -3.94 9.61
N LEU A 59 7.94 -4.82 8.96
CA LEU A 59 8.81 -5.81 9.60
C LEU A 59 10.00 -5.13 10.29
N LEU A 60 10.63 -4.15 9.62
CA LEU A 60 11.73 -3.35 10.18
C LEU A 60 11.28 -2.56 11.41
N GLN A 61 10.11 -1.93 11.38
CA GLN A 61 9.53 -1.24 12.54
C GLN A 61 9.26 -2.18 13.72
N ARG A 62 8.88 -3.43 13.47
CA ARG A 62 8.69 -4.42 14.55
C ARG A 62 10.02 -4.84 15.14
N LYS A 63 11.06 -4.99 14.32
CA LYS A 63 12.42 -5.32 14.78
C LYS A 63 13.01 -4.19 15.64
N SER A 64 12.85 -2.95 15.22
CA SER A 64 13.36 -1.76 15.93
C SER A 64 12.65 -1.46 17.25
N ARG A 65 11.46 -2.03 17.52
CA ARG A 65 10.77 -1.90 18.82
C ARG A 65 11.06 -3.05 19.80
N ARG A 66 11.80 -4.08 19.38
CA ARG A 66 12.21 -5.21 20.24
C ARG A 66 13.67 -5.14 20.68
N MET A 67 14.48 -4.27 20.08
CA MET A 67 15.78 -3.84 20.59
C MET A 67 15.58 -2.55 21.37
#